data_AF-A0A935XG73-F1
#
_entry.id   AF-A0A935XG73-F1
#
_cell.length_a   1.000
_cell.length_b   1.000
_cell.length_c   1.000
_cell.angle_alpha   90.00
_cell.angle_beta   90.00
_cell.angle_gamma   90.00
#
_symmetry.space_group_name_H-M   'P 1'
#
loop_
_entity.id
_entity.type
_entity.pdbx_description
1 polymer ?
#
loop_
_entity_poly.entity_id
_entity_poly.type
_entity_poly.pdbx_seq_one_letter_code
_entity_poly.pdbx_strand_id
1 'polypeptide(L)'
;MGREAAPYAELLRQGGFMLRRSRARRPGSATSGFAMTQGKATVTGVTPIGSPLYAAGVDRHDRLVSLDGHALASAEDWTVVLDAHKPGDVVPLVFESRGETLNVMVTMGESPRIEIVPFEAAGETVSDAVRAFRASWLGRQ
;
A
#
# COMPACT_ATOMS: atom_id res chain seq x y z
N MET A 1 -10.96 7.16 -25.66
CA MET A 1 -10.41 8.23 -24.78
C MET A 1 -11.34 8.32 -23.58
N GLY A 2 -10.97 7.74 -22.44
CA GLY A 2 -11.81 7.65 -21.24
C GLY A 2 -10.93 7.30 -20.06
N ARG A 3 -10.25 8.30 -19.52
CA ARG A 3 -9.30 8.17 -18.40
C ARG A 3 -9.73 9.00 -17.19
N GLU A 4 -10.98 9.43 -17.15
CA GLU A 4 -11.49 10.16 -15.99
C GLU A 4 -12.05 9.14 -15.01
N ALA A 5 -11.39 8.99 -13.86
CA ALA A 5 -11.97 8.26 -12.75
C ALA A 5 -13.33 8.89 -12.45
N ALA A 6 -14.40 8.09 -12.30
CA ALA A 6 -15.70 8.65 -11.95
C ALA A 6 -15.54 9.51 -10.68
N PRO A 7 -16.38 10.57 -10.48
CA PRO A 7 -16.24 11.52 -9.38
C PRO A 7 -16.70 10.90 -8.04
N TYR A 8 -16.16 9.73 -7.70
CA TYR A 8 -16.48 8.95 -6.51
C TYR A 8 -16.25 9.74 -5.22
N ALA A 9 -15.28 10.66 -5.21
CA ALA A 9 -15.06 11.54 -4.07
C ALA A 9 -16.28 12.41 -3.76
N GLU A 10 -16.91 12.98 -4.79
CA GLU A 10 -18.07 13.87 -4.63
C GLU A 10 -19.32 13.07 -4.24
N LEU A 11 -19.54 11.93 -4.90
CA LEU A 11 -20.65 11.03 -4.61
C LEU A 11 -20.58 10.47 -3.17
N LEU A 12 -19.39 10.11 -2.71
CA LEU A 12 -19.18 9.62 -1.34
C LEU A 12 -19.40 10.73 -0.30
N ARG A 13 -19.01 11.99 -0.59
CA ARG A 13 -19.24 13.13 0.32
C ARG A 13 -20.72 13.42 0.53
N GLN A 14 -21.56 13.27 -0.49
CA GLN A 14 -23.02 13.40 -0.34
C GLN A 14 -23.58 12.36 0.65
N GLY A 15 -23.01 11.16 0.65
CA GLY A 15 -23.27 10.11 1.62
C GLY A 15 -22.62 10.32 3.00
N GLY A 16 -21.87 11.39 3.22
CA GLY A 16 -21.14 11.63 4.46
C GLY A 16 -19.90 10.75 4.62
N PHE A 17 -19.24 10.41 3.52
CA PHE A 17 -17.98 9.69 3.49
C PHE A 17 -16.91 10.53 2.80
N MET A 18 -15.67 10.48 3.29
CA MET A 18 -14.52 11.07 2.62
C MET A 18 -13.54 9.99 2.18
N LEU A 19 -12.96 10.15 0.99
CA LEU A 19 -11.77 9.42 0.59
C LEU A 19 -10.56 10.08 1.25
N ARG A 20 -9.75 9.30 1.96
CA ARG A 20 -8.49 9.77 2.52
C ARG A 20 -7.40 8.75 2.22
N ARG A 21 -6.19 9.23 1.91
CA ARG A 21 -5.00 8.34 1.94
C ARG A 21 -4.90 7.73 3.32
N SER A 22 -4.73 6.42 3.39
CA SER A 22 -4.62 5.70 4.64
C SER A 22 -3.54 6.37 5.50
N ARG A 23 -3.90 6.77 6.73
CA ARG A 23 -2.94 7.30 7.71
C ARG A 23 -2.14 6.16 8.35
N ALA A 24 -1.94 5.06 7.63
CA ALA A 24 -1.22 3.92 8.14
C ALA A 24 0.17 4.40 8.58
N ARG A 25 0.41 4.37 9.90
CA ARG A 25 1.73 4.60 10.50
C ARG A 25 2.72 3.49 10.16
N ARG A 26 2.26 2.48 9.42
CA ARG A 26 3.02 1.33 8.95
C ARG A 26 3.37 1.56 7.47
N PRO A 27 4.59 1.22 7.04
CA PRO A 27 4.95 1.11 5.64
C PRO A 27 3.90 0.31 4.86
N GLY A 28 3.63 0.71 3.62
CA GLY A 28 2.73 -0.03 2.76
C GLY A 28 3.28 -1.40 2.41
N SER A 29 2.43 -2.44 2.43
CA SER A 29 2.74 -3.68 1.71
C SER A 29 3.15 -3.32 0.29
N ALA A 30 4.28 -3.87 -0.18
CA ALA A 30 4.67 -3.75 -1.58
C ALA A 30 3.47 -4.14 -2.45
N THR A 31 3.12 -3.28 -3.40
CA THR A 31 2.02 -3.53 -4.33
C THR A 31 2.37 -4.66 -5.31
N SER A 32 3.65 -5.02 -5.36
CA SER A 32 4.19 -6.14 -6.13
C SER A 32 3.82 -7.47 -5.48
N GLY A 33 3.29 -8.40 -6.26
CA GLY A 33 3.12 -9.78 -5.82
C GLY A 33 4.47 -10.48 -5.67
N PHE A 34 4.59 -11.32 -4.65
CA PHE A 34 5.70 -12.23 -4.44
C PHE A 34 5.20 -13.67 -4.55
N ALA A 35 6.00 -14.54 -5.15
CA ALA A 35 5.84 -15.98 -5.02
C ALA A 35 6.92 -16.52 -4.08
N MET A 36 6.49 -17.39 -3.17
CA MET A 36 7.40 -18.14 -2.32
C MET A 36 7.71 -19.48 -2.99
N THR A 37 8.98 -19.77 -3.22
CA THR A 37 9.42 -21.06 -3.76
C THR A 37 10.64 -21.54 -3.00
N GLN A 38 10.53 -22.66 -2.27
CA GLN A 38 11.63 -23.23 -1.46
C GLN A 38 12.24 -22.22 -0.45
N GLY A 39 11.42 -21.42 0.24
CA GLY A 39 11.90 -20.43 1.20
C GLY A 39 12.56 -19.21 0.56
N LYS A 40 12.23 -18.93 -0.71
CA LYS A 40 12.75 -17.80 -1.49
C LYS A 40 11.61 -16.90 -1.93
N ALA A 41 11.70 -15.61 -1.63
CA ALA A 41 10.74 -14.61 -2.08
C ALA A 41 11.15 -14.10 -3.47
N THR A 42 10.39 -14.49 -4.50
CA THR A 42 10.62 -14.04 -5.89
C THR A 42 9.55 -13.04 -6.30
N VAL A 43 9.96 -11.92 -6.89
CA VAL A 43 9.04 -10.90 -7.41
C VAL A 43 8.31 -11.45 -8.65
N THR A 44 6.99 -11.56 -8.59
CA THR A 44 6.18 -12.06 -9.72
C THR A 44 5.44 -10.97 -10.46
N GLY A 45 5.16 -9.85 -9.78
CA GLY A 45 4.51 -8.67 -10.34
C GLY A 45 5.49 -7.69 -10.96
N VAL A 46 4.96 -6.69 -11.66
CA VAL A 46 5.74 -5.48 -12.00
C VAL A 46 5.92 -4.66 -10.74
N THR A 47 7.12 -4.12 -10.52
CA THR A 47 7.37 -3.08 -9.51
C THR A 47 6.83 -1.74 -10.03
N PRO A 48 5.77 -1.17 -9.43
CA PRO A 48 5.18 0.06 -9.96
C PRO A 48 6.18 1.21 -9.95
N ILE A 49 6.15 2.05 -10.99
CA ILE A 49 6.97 3.27 -11.04
C ILE A 49 6.68 4.13 -9.80
N GLY A 50 7.75 4.57 -9.14
CA GLY A 50 7.67 5.35 -7.90
C GLY A 50 7.48 4.51 -6.64
N SER A 51 7.44 3.17 -6.73
CA SER A 51 7.50 2.29 -5.56
C SER A 51 8.92 2.19 -4.99
N PRO A 52 9.07 1.86 -3.69
CA PRO A 52 10.38 1.63 -3.08
C PRO A 52 11.23 0.58 -3.81
N LEU A 53 10.61 -0.55 -4.22
CA LEU A 53 11.30 -1.61 -4.94
C LEU A 53 11.74 -1.16 -6.35
N TYR A 54 10.93 -0.35 -7.03
CA TYR A 54 11.32 0.24 -8.31
C TYR A 54 12.52 1.19 -8.15
N ALA A 55 12.51 2.04 -7.12
CA ALA A 55 13.64 2.93 -6.83
C ALA A 55 14.92 2.16 -6.45
N ALA A 56 14.78 0.99 -5.82
CA ALA A 56 15.86 0.07 -5.50
C ALA A 56 16.38 -0.71 -6.72
N GLY A 57 15.75 -0.58 -7.89
CA GLY A 57 16.13 -1.29 -9.12
C GLY A 57 15.68 -2.75 -9.17
N VAL A 58 14.76 -3.15 -8.29
CA VAL A 58 14.20 -4.50 -8.29
C VAL A 58 13.18 -4.64 -9.42
N ASP A 59 13.32 -5.70 -10.19
CA ASP A 59 12.44 -6.06 -11.29
C ASP A 59 11.77 -7.43 -11.05
N ARG A 60 10.84 -7.78 -11.92
CA ARG A 60 10.23 -9.10 -11.96
C ARG A 60 11.31 -10.17 -12.11
N HIS A 61 11.10 -11.29 -11.42
CA HIS A 61 12.00 -12.45 -11.34
C HIS A 61 13.24 -12.25 -10.46
N ASP A 62 13.44 -11.05 -9.92
CA ASP A 62 14.44 -10.86 -8.87
C ASP A 62 14.01 -11.58 -7.60
N ARG A 63 15.02 -12.02 -6.86
CA ARG A 63 14.81 -12.73 -5.62
C ARG A 63 15.25 -11.87 -4.44
N LEU A 64 14.32 -11.59 -3.55
CA LEU A 64 14.61 -10.89 -2.31
C LEU A 64 15.26 -11.86 -1.33
N VAL A 65 16.38 -11.44 -0.74
CA VAL A 65 17.19 -12.24 0.18
C VAL A 65 16.98 -11.75 1.61
N SER A 66 17.19 -10.46 1.85
CA SER A 66 16.98 -9.87 3.17
C SER A 66 16.58 -8.39 3.08
N LEU A 67 15.88 -7.92 4.11
CA LEU A 67 15.50 -6.52 4.30
C LEU A 67 15.80 -6.13 5.74
N ASP A 68 16.53 -5.04 5.94
CA ASP A 68 17.06 -4.62 7.25
C ASP A 68 17.83 -5.73 8.00
N GLY A 69 18.55 -6.57 7.25
CA GLY A 69 19.27 -7.72 7.83
C GLY A 69 18.37 -8.91 8.21
N HIS A 70 17.05 -8.80 8.11
CA HIS A 70 16.12 -9.90 8.29
C HIS A 70 15.97 -10.72 7.01
N ALA A 71 16.16 -12.04 7.09
CA ALA A 71 15.98 -12.93 5.95
C ALA A 71 14.50 -12.97 5.52
N LEU A 72 14.25 -12.88 4.22
CA LEU A 72 12.89 -12.91 3.64
C LEU A 72 12.58 -14.31 3.10
N ALA A 73 12.24 -15.24 4.00
CA ALA A 73 11.98 -16.64 3.66
C ALA A 73 10.49 -16.99 3.63
N SER A 74 9.63 -16.10 4.11
CA SER A 74 8.17 -16.23 4.18
C SER A 74 7.46 -14.89 3.96
N ALA A 75 6.14 -14.94 3.75
CA ALA A 75 5.31 -13.74 3.71
C ALA A 75 5.19 -13.10 5.11
N GLU A 76 5.26 -13.90 6.17
CA GLU A 76 5.30 -13.39 7.55
C GLU A 76 6.56 -12.54 7.80
N ASP A 77 7.74 -12.96 7.32
CA ASP A 77 9.00 -12.20 7.51
C ASP A 77 8.89 -10.79 6.95
N TRP A 78 8.29 -10.67 5.76
CA TRP A 78 8.03 -9.37 5.16
C TRP A 78 7.15 -8.49 6.05
N THR A 79 6.10 -9.06 6.63
CA THR A 79 5.18 -8.34 7.52
C THR A 79 5.88 -7.92 8.82
N VAL A 80 6.70 -8.80 9.40
CA VAL A 80 7.48 -8.51 10.61
C VAL A 80 8.42 -7.33 10.40
N VAL A 81 9.14 -7.31 9.27
CA VAL A 81 10.05 -6.19 8.96
C VAL A 81 9.26 -4.90 8.76
N LEU A 82 8.18 -4.91 7.99
CA LEU A 82 7.36 -3.70 7.83
C LEU A 82 6.78 -3.19 9.15
N ASP A 83 6.36 -4.07 10.05
CA ASP A 83 5.82 -3.71 11.36
C ASP A 83 6.87 -3.11 12.30
N ALA A 84 8.16 -3.40 12.09
CA ALA A 84 9.27 -2.84 12.84
C ALA A 84 9.65 -1.41 12.40
N HIS A 85 9.19 -0.96 11.22
CA HIS A 85 9.59 0.31 10.62
C HIS A 85 8.43 1.28 10.45
N LYS A 86 8.78 2.53 10.12
CA LYS A 86 7.85 3.61 9.77
C LYS A 86 8.12 4.07 8.33
N PRO A 87 7.10 4.65 7.67
CA PRO A 87 7.34 5.30 6.39
C PRO A 87 8.43 6.38 6.51
N GLY A 88 9.34 6.42 5.54
CA GLY A 88 10.52 7.29 5.53
C GLY A 88 11.80 6.66 6.07
N ASP A 89 11.72 5.53 6.80
CA ASP A 89 12.91 4.80 7.25
C ASP A 89 13.73 4.30 6.05
N VAL A 90 15.05 4.35 6.15
CA VAL A 90 15.95 3.87 5.08
C VAL A 90 16.69 2.65 5.58
N VAL A 91 16.49 1.51 4.93
CA VAL A 91 17.01 0.21 5.35
C VAL A 91 17.75 -0.49 4.20
N PRO A 92 18.73 -1.35 4.49
CA PRO A 92 19.39 -2.14 3.45
C PRO A 92 18.45 -3.24 2.92
N LEU A 93 18.42 -3.39 1.60
CA LEU A 93 17.75 -4.46 0.87
C LEU A 93 18.81 -5.27 0.12
N VAL A 94 18.83 -6.58 0.36
CA VAL A 94 19.65 -7.53 -0.39
C VAL A 94 18.77 -8.35 -1.32
N PHE A 95 19.11 -8.38 -2.60
CA PHE A 95 18.40 -9.17 -3.59
C PHE A 95 19.34 -9.75 -4.64
N GLU A 96 18.96 -10.88 -5.21
CA GLU A 96 19.63 -11.50 -6.35
C GLU A 96 18.90 -11.06 -7.62
N SER A 97 19.63 -10.42 -8.53
CA SER A 97 19.15 -10.07 -9.88
C SER A 97 20.18 -10.52 -10.90
N ARG A 98 19.72 -11.23 -11.96
CA ARG A 98 20.56 -11.62 -13.10
C ARG A 98 21.85 -12.37 -12.73
N GLY A 99 21.86 -13.08 -11.60
CA GLY A 99 23.01 -13.83 -11.10
C GLY A 99 23.96 -13.03 -10.19
N GLU A 100 23.69 -11.75 -9.96
CA GLU A 100 24.43 -10.89 -9.04
C GLU A 100 23.63 -10.67 -7.76
N THR A 101 24.32 -10.59 -6.62
CA THR A 101 23.72 -10.17 -5.35
C THR A 101 23.97 -8.68 -5.17
N LEU A 102 22.89 -7.91 -5.10
CA LEU A 102 22.91 -6.46 -4.92
C LEU A 102 22.50 -6.13 -3.49
N ASN A 103 23.18 -5.15 -2.90
CA ASN A 103 22.83 -4.59 -1.60
C ASN A 103 22.62 -3.08 -1.77
N VAL A 104 21.37 -2.64 -1.60
CA VAL A 104 20.95 -1.26 -1.88
C VAL A 104 20.16 -0.70 -0.70
N MET A 105 20.24 0.60 -0.47
CA MET A 105 19.39 1.25 0.53
C MET A 105 18.03 1.53 -0.09
N VAL A 106 16.96 1.13 0.60
CA VAL A 106 15.56 1.37 0.19
C VAL A 106 14.85 2.19 1.25
N THR A 107 14.06 3.17 0.79
CA THR A 107 13.21 3.98 1.67
C THR A 107 11.84 3.32 1.83
N MET A 108 11.41 3.07 3.06
CA MET A 108 10.09 2.53 3.38
C MET A 108 9.00 3.49 2.91
N GLY A 109 8.21 3.06 1.92
CA GLY A 109 7.14 3.87 1.34
C GLY A 109 5.86 3.87 2.20
N GLU A 110 5.12 4.97 2.18
CA GLU A 110 3.76 5.01 2.69
C GLU A 110 2.84 4.10 1.87
N SER A 111 1.83 3.51 2.53
CA SER A 111 0.82 2.72 1.84
C SER A 111 0.01 3.60 0.88
N PRO A 112 -0.10 3.26 -0.42
CA PRO A 112 -0.94 4.02 -1.35
C PRO A 112 -2.44 3.75 -1.16
N ARG A 113 -2.84 2.94 -0.15
CA ARG A 113 -4.25 2.61 0.09
C ARG A 113 -5.07 3.86 0.35
N ILE A 114 -6.21 3.94 -0.32
CA ILE A 114 -7.24 4.95 -0.07
C ILE A 114 -8.33 4.28 0.76
N GLU A 115 -8.69 4.91 1.87
CA GLU A 115 -9.76 4.46 2.75
C GLU A 115 -10.98 5.37 2.58
N ILE A 116 -12.16 4.77 2.63
CA ILE A 116 -13.43 5.48 2.72
C ILE A 116 -13.74 5.60 4.20
N VAL A 117 -13.80 6.84 4.70
CA VAL A 117 -14.01 7.13 6.13
C VAL A 117 -15.32 7.88 6.30
N PRO A 118 -16.25 7.43 7.17
CA PRO A 118 -17.43 8.22 7.53
C PRO A 118 -17.02 9.56 8.16
N PHE A 119 -17.77 10.62 7.91
CA PHE A 119 -17.51 11.95 8.49
C PHE A 119 -17.40 11.91 10.02
N GLU A 120 -18.21 11.08 10.68
CA GLU A 120 -18.18 10.87 12.13
C GLU A 120 -16.80 10.38 12.62
N ALA A 121 -16.21 9.42 11.92
CA ALA A 121 -14.90 8.86 12.24
C ALA A 121 -13.75 9.78 11.79
N ALA A 122 -14.03 10.69 10.85
CA ALA A 122 -13.09 11.70 10.40
C ALA A 122 -13.10 12.98 11.27
N GLY A 123 -14.05 13.12 12.20
CA GLY A 123 -14.26 14.36 12.96
C GLY A 123 -14.89 15.48 12.13
N GLU A 124 -15.46 15.18 10.97
CA GLU A 124 -16.23 16.13 10.15
C GLU A 124 -17.69 16.18 10.62
N THR A 125 -18.31 17.34 10.48
CA THR A 125 -19.71 17.53 10.87
C THR A 125 -20.63 16.81 9.88
N VAL A 126 -21.45 15.89 10.39
CA VAL A 126 -22.57 15.34 9.63
C VAL A 126 -23.68 16.40 9.58
N SER A 127 -23.80 17.08 8.44
CA SER A 127 -24.84 18.09 8.22
C SER A 127 -26.21 17.45 8.01
N ASP A 128 -27.27 18.26 8.14
CA ASP A 128 -28.64 17.77 7.94
C ASP A 128 -28.90 17.34 6.48
N ALA A 129 -28.18 17.94 5.52
CA ALA A 129 -28.18 17.49 4.13
C ALA A 129 -27.62 16.06 3.97
N VAL A 130 -26.54 15.72 4.69
CA VAL A 130 -25.96 14.37 4.71
C VAL A 130 -26.93 13.38 5.37
N ARG A 131 -27.58 13.77 6.47
CA ARG A 131 -28.60 12.93 7.13
C ARG A 131 -29.80 12.66 6.23
N ALA A 132 -30.33 13.70 5.57
CA ALA A 132 -31.46 13.58 4.64
C ALA A 132 -31.10 12.69 3.44
N PHE A 133 -29.90 12.86 2.88
CA PHE A 133 -29.40 12.01 1.80
C PHE A 133 -29.31 10.53 2.24
N ARG A 134 -28.66 10.24 3.38
CA ARG A 134 -28.56 8.88 3.91
C ARG A 134 -29.93 8.24 4.18
N ALA A 135 -30.89 9.00 4.71
CA ALA A 135 -32.25 8.53 4.93
C ALA A 135 -32.95 8.17 3.63
N SER A 136 -32.79 8.98 2.57
CA SER A 136 -33.36 8.69 1.25
C SER A 136 -32.68 7.50 0.55
N TRP A 137 -31.42 7.24 0.90
CA TRP A 137 -30.60 6.19 0.29
C TRP A 137 -30.81 4.82 0.95
N LEU A 138 -30.93 4.78 2.29
CA LEU A 138 -31.17 3.56 3.07
C LEU A 138 -32.68 3.24 3.24
N GLY A 139 -33.56 4.20 2.95
CA GLY A 139 -35.01 4.10 3.11
C GLY A 139 -35.75 3.41 1.96
N ARG A 140 -35.21 2.30 1.43
CA ARG A 140 -35.95 1.43 0.50
C ARG A 140 -35.76 -0.04 0.89
N GLN A 141 -36.67 -0.52 1.74
CA GLN A 141 -37.07 -1.93 1.81
C GLN A 141 -38.54 -2.02 1.42
#